data_AF-A0A665TVV8-F1
#
_entry.id   AF-A0A665TVV8-F1
#
_cell.length_a   1.000
_cell.length_b   1.000
_cell.length_c   1.000
_cell.angle_alpha   90.00
_cell.angle_beta   90.00
_cell.angle_gamma   90.00
#
_symmetry.space_group_name_H-M   'P 1'
#
loop_
_entity.id
_entity.type
_entity.pdbx_description
1 polymer ?
#
loop_
_entity_poly.entity_id
_entity_poly.type
_entity_poly.pdbx_seq_one_letter_code
_entity_poly.pdbx_strand_id
1 'polypeptide(L)'
;CCCGEGALGGGEEEEGAAIFLSFLCLGMCYTYSAEEYQAVQHALRQRLGPEYISTRVAGGGQRVCYIEGHRVIGLANEMFGYNGWSHSISQQNVGCWLWS
;
A
#
# COMPACT_ATOMS: atom_id res chain seq x y z
N CYS A 1 -21.17 -15.95 -8.32
CA CYS A 1 -21.22 -17.39 -8.01
C CYS A 1 -19.87 -18.01 -8.32
N CYS A 2 -19.18 -18.54 -7.30
CA CYS A 2 -18.38 -19.74 -7.46
C CYS A 2 -18.75 -20.66 -6.29
N CYS A 3 -19.65 -21.60 -6.56
CA CYS A 3 -19.83 -22.82 -5.78
C CYS A 3 -18.77 -23.83 -6.23
N GLY A 4 -18.32 -24.66 -5.31
CA GLY A 4 -17.54 -25.86 -5.60
C GLY A 4 -16.81 -26.38 -4.36
N GLU A 5 -17.49 -27.16 -3.53
CA GLU A 5 -16.90 -27.97 -2.46
C GLU A 5 -16.00 -29.08 -3.05
N GLY A 6 -14.86 -29.34 -2.41
CA GLY A 6 -13.92 -30.39 -2.82
C GLY A 6 -12.71 -30.57 -1.90
N ALA A 7 -12.96 -31.16 -0.73
CA ALA A 7 -12.14 -32.15 0.00
C ALA A 7 -10.58 -32.01 0.12
N LEU A 8 -10.17 -31.96 1.40
CA LEU A 8 -9.04 -32.64 2.06
C LEU A 8 -7.60 -32.11 1.89
N GLY A 9 -7.09 -31.54 2.99
CA GLY A 9 -5.82 -31.97 3.60
C GLY A 9 -4.63 -31.03 3.43
N GLY A 10 -4.07 -30.58 4.56
CA GLY A 10 -2.73 -29.98 4.64
C GLY A 10 -2.74 -28.53 5.10
N GLY A 11 -2.70 -28.32 6.42
CA GLY A 11 -2.39 -26.99 6.98
C GLY A 11 -0.99 -26.55 6.56
N GLU A 12 -0.83 -25.23 6.40
CA GLU A 12 0.40 -24.46 6.06
C GLU A 12 0.53 -23.98 4.60
N GLU A 13 -0.20 -24.51 3.60
CA GLU A 13 -0.20 -23.98 2.22
C GLU A 13 -1.44 -23.10 1.87
N GLU A 14 -2.51 -23.15 2.67
CA GLU A 14 -3.76 -22.39 2.43
C GLU A 14 -3.61 -20.87 2.61
N GLU A 15 -2.69 -20.41 3.46
CA GLU A 15 -2.56 -18.99 3.79
C GLU A 15 -2.01 -18.18 2.61
N GLY A 16 -1.07 -18.77 1.85
CA GLY A 16 -0.51 -18.19 0.63
C GLY A 16 -1.55 -18.11 -0.50
N ALA A 17 -2.41 -19.12 -0.61
CA ALA A 17 -3.51 -19.11 -1.59
C ALA A 17 -4.55 -18.03 -1.27
N ALA A 18 -4.90 -17.84 0.00
CA ALA A 18 -5.82 -16.79 0.45
C ALA A 18 -5.26 -15.38 0.18
N ILE A 19 -3.97 -15.16 0.47
CA ILE A 19 -3.28 -13.90 0.14
C ILE A 19 -3.28 -13.70 -1.38
N PHE A 20 -2.89 -14.70 -2.17
CA PHE A 20 -2.83 -14.60 -3.63
C PHE A 20 -4.22 -14.35 -4.27
N LEU A 21 -5.27 -15.00 -3.75
CA LEU A 21 -6.66 -14.79 -4.16
C LEU A 21 -7.15 -13.39 -3.78
N SER A 22 -6.77 -12.85 -2.62
CA SER A 22 -7.10 -11.47 -2.24
C SER A 22 -6.43 -10.43 -3.14
N PHE A 23 -5.16 -10.63 -3.51
CA PHE A 23 -4.44 -9.78 -4.47
C PHE A 23 -5.06 -9.83 -5.87
N LEU A 24 -5.43 -11.01 -6.36
CA LEU A 24 -6.13 -11.17 -7.64
C LEU A 24 -7.53 -10.55 -7.62
N CYS A 25 -8.24 -10.64 -6.49
CA CYS A 25 -9.57 -10.05 -6.34
C CYS A 25 -9.51 -8.51 -6.38
N LEU A 26 -8.55 -7.88 -5.68
CA LEU A 26 -8.31 -6.44 -5.80
C LEU A 26 -7.97 -6.03 -7.24
N GLY A 27 -7.11 -6.81 -7.91
CA GLY A 27 -6.62 -6.47 -9.25
C GLY A 27 -7.58 -6.72 -10.40
N MET A 28 -8.51 -7.68 -10.27
CA MET A 28 -9.34 -8.16 -11.38
C MET A 28 -10.85 -7.98 -11.17
N CYS A 29 -11.32 -7.77 -9.93
CA CYS A 29 -12.76 -7.64 -9.61
C CYS A 29 -13.18 -6.19 -9.32
N TYR A 30 -12.27 -5.32 -8.87
CA TYR A 30 -12.56 -3.91 -8.61
C TYR A 30 -12.14 -3.03 -9.80
N THR A 31 -13.07 -2.80 -10.72
CA THR A 31 -12.89 -1.82 -11.81
C THR A 31 -13.40 -0.45 -11.36
N TYR A 32 -12.55 0.58 -11.38
CA TYR A 32 -12.98 1.95 -11.13
C TYR A 32 -14.13 2.35 -12.06
N SER A 33 -15.20 2.87 -11.47
CA SER A 33 -16.20 3.60 -12.25
C SER A 33 -15.61 4.89 -12.81
N ALA A 34 -16.22 5.46 -13.85
CA ALA A 34 -15.74 6.72 -14.45
C ALA A 34 -15.73 7.88 -13.43
N GLU A 35 -16.70 7.92 -12.52
CA GLU A 35 -16.80 8.93 -11.47
C GLU A 35 -15.69 8.76 -10.42
N GLU A 36 -15.50 7.55 -9.89
CA GLU A 36 -14.44 7.26 -8.93
C GLU A 36 -13.06 7.55 -9.54
N TYR A 37 -12.84 7.13 -10.80
CA TYR A 37 -11.61 7.41 -11.52
C TYR A 37 -11.32 8.92 -11.60
N GLN A 38 -12.33 9.72 -11.96
CA GLN A 38 -12.18 11.16 -12.08
C GLN A 38 -11.95 11.82 -10.72
N ALA A 39 -12.66 11.40 -9.68
CA ALA A 39 -12.50 11.89 -8.31
C ALA A 39 -11.09 11.61 -7.77
N VAL A 40 -10.63 10.36 -7.90
CA VAL A 40 -9.28 9.95 -7.50
C VAL A 40 -8.21 10.70 -8.29
N GLN A 41 -8.36 10.83 -9.61
CA GLN A 41 -7.45 11.60 -10.45
C GLN A 41 -7.38 13.06 -10.05
N HIS A 42 -8.52 13.67 -9.72
CA HIS A 42 -8.56 15.06 -9.27
C HIS A 42 -7.87 15.22 -7.91
N ALA A 43 -8.13 14.31 -6.97
CA ALA A 43 -7.55 14.35 -5.63
C ALA A 43 -6.03 14.11 -5.64
N LEU A 44 -5.52 13.18 -6.45
CA LEU A 44 -4.08 12.92 -6.57
C LEU A 44 -3.25 14.08 -7.13
N ARG A 45 -3.90 15.04 -7.84
CA ARG A 45 -3.22 16.26 -8.34
C ARG A 45 -3.04 17.32 -7.26
N GLN A 46 -3.74 17.20 -6.14
CA GLN A 46 -3.66 18.17 -5.06
C GLN A 46 -2.33 18.01 -4.32
N ARG A 47 -1.73 19.14 -3.94
CA ARG A 47 -0.54 19.14 -3.11
C ARG A 47 -0.95 18.98 -1.66
N LEU A 48 -0.18 18.18 -0.92
CA LEU A 48 -0.37 18.06 0.52
C LEU A 48 -0.04 19.39 1.20
N GLY A 49 -0.85 19.75 2.20
CA GLY A 49 -0.61 20.92 3.02
C GLY A 49 0.64 20.77 3.89
N PRO A 50 1.18 21.88 4.42
CA PRO A 50 2.37 21.87 5.27
C PRO A 50 2.21 21.02 6.53
N GLU A 51 0.98 20.79 7.01
CA GLU A 51 0.66 19.94 8.14
C GLU A 51 1.09 18.49 7.95
N TYR A 52 1.19 18.00 6.71
CA TYR A 52 1.66 16.64 6.38
C TYR A 52 3.18 16.52 6.32
N ILE A 53 3.89 17.65 6.28
CA ILE A 53 5.33 17.71 6.01
C ILE A 53 6.09 17.82 7.34
N SER A 54 6.89 16.80 7.64
CA SER A 54 7.85 16.81 8.75
C SER A 54 9.25 17.16 8.22
N THR A 55 10.09 17.74 9.08
CA THR A 55 11.46 18.12 8.72
C THR A 55 12.45 17.54 9.71
N ARG A 56 13.56 16.98 9.22
CA ARG A 56 14.71 16.59 10.05
C ARG A 56 15.99 17.26 9.56
N VAL A 57 16.94 17.47 10.47
CA VAL A 57 18.29 17.92 10.13
C VAL A 57 19.10 16.70 9.69
N ALA A 58 19.71 16.77 8.51
CA ALA A 58 20.63 15.77 7.99
C ALA A 58 22.09 16.13 8.32
N GLY A 59 23.01 15.20 8.03
CA GLY A 59 24.45 15.48 8.07
C GLY A 59 24.79 16.72 7.24
N GLY A 60 25.65 17.60 7.77
CA GLY A 60 25.98 18.87 7.12
C GLY A 60 24.98 20.01 7.35
N GLY A 61 24.02 19.86 8.27
CA GLY A 61 23.13 20.95 8.70
C GLY A 61 21.97 21.26 7.74
N GLN A 62 21.83 20.50 6.65
CA GLN A 62 20.72 20.66 5.72
C GLN A 62 19.42 20.11 6.31
N ARG A 63 18.30 20.77 6.01
CA ARG A 63 16.97 20.30 6.40
C ARG A 63 16.37 19.46 5.27
N VAL A 64 15.92 18.26 5.62
CA VAL A 64 15.25 17.32 4.71
C VAL A 64 13.80 17.19 5.11
N CYS A 65 12.90 17.47 4.17
CA CYS A 65 11.46 17.31 4.34
C CYS A 65 11.05 15.87 4.00
N TYR A 66 10.14 15.30 4.78
CA TYR A 66 9.57 13.97 4.56
C TYR A 66 8.14 13.90 5.08
N ILE A 67 7.41 12.84 4.73
CA ILE A 67 6.08 12.55 5.25
C ILE A 67 6.20 11.33 6.18
N GLU A 68 5.56 11.40 7.33
CA GLU A 68 5.56 10.30 8.30
C GLU A 68 4.75 9.11 7.78
N GLY A 69 5.21 7.89 8.06
CA GLY A 69 4.59 6.67 7.51
C GLY A 69 3.11 6.53 7.84
N HIS A 70 2.71 6.82 9.07
CA HIS A 70 1.30 6.74 9.48
C HIS A 70 0.39 7.69 8.69
N ARG A 71 0.92 8.85 8.25
CA ARG A 71 0.17 9.82 7.45
C ARG A 71 -0.06 9.31 6.05
N VAL A 72 0.95 8.68 5.44
CA VAL A 72 0.83 8.07 4.11
C VAL A 72 -0.18 6.92 4.12
N ILE A 73 -0.19 6.11 5.18
CA ILE A 73 -1.17 5.02 5.37
C ILE A 73 -2.59 5.60 5.51
N GLY A 74 -2.76 6.65 6.32
CA GLY A 74 -4.04 7.36 6.47
C GLY A 74 -4.55 7.92 5.14
N LEU A 75 -3.70 8.62 4.39
CA LEU A 75 -4.04 9.16 3.08
C LEU A 75 -4.45 8.07 2.08
N ALA A 76 -3.76 6.92 2.07
CA ALA A 76 -4.14 5.81 1.20
C ALA A 76 -5.53 5.25 1.55
N ASN A 77 -5.85 5.13 2.85
CA ASN A 77 -7.17 4.71 3.29
C ASN A 77 -8.28 5.71 2.94
N GLU A 78 -8.01 7.01 3.03
CA GLU A 78 -8.97 8.05 2.65
C GLU A 78 -9.21 8.09 1.14
N MET A 79 -8.17 7.88 0.33
CA MET A 79 -8.22 7.98 -1.13
C MET A 79 -8.76 6.73 -1.82
N PHE A 80 -8.39 5.54 -1.32
CA PHE A 80 -8.69 4.26 -1.96
C PHE A 80 -9.60 3.37 -1.11
N GLY A 81 -9.91 3.75 0.13
CA GLY A 81 -10.61 2.89 1.09
C GLY A 81 -9.68 1.84 1.70
N TYR A 82 -10.01 1.33 2.88
CA TYR A 82 -9.17 0.36 3.62
C TYR A 82 -8.92 -0.95 2.86
N ASN A 83 -9.79 -1.30 1.90
CA ASN A 83 -9.73 -2.51 1.08
C ASN A 83 -9.40 -2.23 -0.40
N GLY A 84 -9.17 -0.97 -0.80
CA GLY A 84 -8.88 -0.62 -2.19
C GLY A 84 -7.40 -0.43 -2.50
N TRP A 85 -6.50 -0.68 -1.54
CA TRP A 85 -5.05 -0.70 -1.75
C TRP A 85 -4.38 -1.81 -0.96
N SER A 86 -3.20 -2.22 -1.42
CA SER A 86 -2.38 -3.24 -0.78
C SER A 86 -0.90 -2.96 -1.04
N HIS A 87 -0.02 -3.41 -0.15
CA HIS A 87 1.42 -3.32 -0.31
C HIS A 87 2.08 -4.67 0.03
N SER A 88 3.11 -5.04 -0.73
CA SER A 88 3.91 -6.25 -0.50
C SER A 88 5.40 -5.93 -0.56
N ILE A 89 6.19 -6.50 0.35
CA ILE A 89 7.66 -6.44 0.31
C ILE A 89 8.15 -7.66 -0.46
N SER A 90 8.59 -7.45 -1.70
CA SER A 90 9.05 -8.57 -2.55
C SER A 90 10.44 -9.07 -2.18
N GLN A 91 11.35 -8.16 -1.84
CA GLN A 91 12.72 -8.49 -1.44
C GLN A 91 13.30 -7.33 -0.62
N GLN A 92 13.90 -7.63 0.52
CA GLN A 92 14.61 -6.64 1.33
C GLN A 92 16.00 -7.17 1.64
N ASN A 93 17.03 -6.54 1.05
CA ASN A 93 18.42 -6.89 1.30
C ASN A 93 18.95 -6.09 2.50
N VAL A 94 19.69 -6.75 3.40
CA VAL A 94 20.37 -6.06 4.50
C VAL A 94 21.74 -5.61 4.02
N GLY A 95 21.89 -4.31 3.79
CA GLY A 95 23.19 -3.71 3.49
C GLY A 95 24.07 -3.66 4.74
N CYS A 96 25.32 -4.10 4.62
CA CYS A 96 26.33 -3.93 5.67
C CYS A 96 26.85 -2.49 5.64
N TRP A 97 26.29 -1.62 6.48
CA TRP A 97 26.69 -0.20 6.57
C TRP A 97 27.45 0.14 7.87
N LEU A 98 27.95 -0.86 8.61
CA LEU A 98 28.56 -0.68 9.94
C LEU A 98 30.00 -1.21 10.10
N TRP A 99 30.73 -1.49 9.01
CA TRP A 99 32.13 -1.95 9.09
C TRP A 99 33.07 -1.26 8.07
N SER A 100 33.15 0.07 8.11
CA SER A 100 34.30 0.86 7.58
C SER A 100 34.47 2.15 8.37
#